data_AF-A0A7S0BZM5-F1
#
_entry.id   AF-A0A7S0BZM5-F1
#
_cell.length_a   1.000
_cell.length_b   1.000
_cell.length_c   1.000
_cell.angle_alpha   90.00
_cell.angle_beta   90.00
_cell.angle_gamma   90.00
#
_symmetry.space_group_name_H-M   'P 1'
#
loop_
_entity.id
_entity.type
_entity.pdbx_description
1 polymer ?
#
loop_
_entity_poly.entity_id
_entity_poly.type
_entity_poly.pdbx_seq_one_letter_code
_entity_poly.pdbx_strand_id
1 'polypeptide(L)'
;VKAMRIATDVLHDLEKAASTTVISTVKPNQIIYGTFFQACGNLMGSGSRECTKLIKVVFDRCCQQGYVDDFVLKVVKEHAPLVHNKICRGRTKCIDLPANWRRNIQNNRTKK
;
A
#
# COMPACT_ATOMS: atom_id res chain seq x y z
N VAL A 1 5.55 5.37 -18.87
CA VAL A 1 4.10 5.63 -19.09
C VAL A 1 3.30 4.34 -19.36
N LYS A 2 3.80 3.36 -20.13
CA LYS A 2 3.12 2.05 -20.35
C LYS A 2 2.98 1.16 -19.10
N ALA A 3 4.03 1.04 -18.26
CA ALA A 3 3.99 0.22 -17.03
C ALA A 3 3.04 0.74 -15.94
N MET A 4 2.85 2.07 -15.86
CA MET A 4 1.92 2.70 -14.91
C MET A 4 0.48 2.37 -15.27
N ARG A 5 0.17 2.38 -16.57
CA ARG A 5 -1.12 1.97 -17.11
C ARG A 5 -1.40 0.51 -16.77
N ILE A 6 -0.42 -0.39 -16.97
CA ILE A 6 -0.52 -1.80 -16.59
C ILE A 6 -0.83 -1.99 -15.10
N ALA A 7 -0.21 -1.24 -14.18
CA ALA A 7 -0.47 -1.42 -12.74
C ALA A 7 -1.88 -0.93 -12.32
N THR A 8 -2.34 0.19 -12.86
CA THR A 8 -3.71 0.68 -12.64
C THR A 8 -4.75 -0.18 -13.35
N ASP A 9 -4.43 -0.65 -14.56
CA ASP A 9 -5.27 -1.57 -15.33
C ASP A 9 -5.35 -2.91 -14.61
N VAL A 10 -4.27 -3.43 -14.03
CA VAL A 10 -4.30 -4.64 -13.19
C VAL A 10 -5.15 -4.43 -11.94
N LEU A 11 -5.04 -3.31 -11.22
CA LEU A 11 -5.90 -3.06 -10.05
C LEU A 11 -7.37 -2.90 -10.44
N HIS A 12 -7.66 -2.20 -11.55
CA HIS A 12 -9.01 -2.01 -12.07
C HIS A 12 -9.59 -3.31 -12.63
N ASP A 13 -8.78 -4.12 -13.31
CA ASP A 13 -9.17 -5.41 -13.87
C ASP A 13 -9.33 -6.46 -12.78
N LEU A 14 -8.55 -6.41 -11.69
CA LEU A 14 -8.78 -7.22 -10.50
C LEU A 14 -10.11 -6.86 -9.81
N GLU A 15 -10.48 -5.58 -9.79
CA GLU A 15 -11.78 -5.13 -9.25
C GLU A 15 -12.96 -5.47 -10.17
N LYS A 16 -12.77 -5.35 -11.48
CA LYS A 16 -13.77 -5.72 -12.48
C LYS A 16 -13.97 -7.25 -12.55
N ALA A 17 -12.88 -8.01 -12.50
CA ALA A 17 -12.91 -9.48 -12.50
C ALA A 17 -13.33 -10.07 -11.15
N ALA A 18 -13.34 -9.30 -10.06
CA ALA A 18 -14.00 -9.69 -8.82
C ALA A 18 -15.53 -9.85 -8.97
N SER A 19 -16.12 -9.35 -10.07
CA SER A 19 -17.51 -9.64 -10.45
C SER A 19 -17.69 -11.00 -11.16
N THR A 20 -16.59 -11.70 -11.49
CA THR A 20 -16.58 -12.99 -12.18
C THR A 20 -15.97 -14.06 -11.27
N THR A 21 -16.80 -14.62 -10.39
CA THR A 21 -16.80 -15.91 -9.64
C THR A 21 -15.49 -16.53 -9.06
N VAL A 22 -14.27 -16.20 -9.50
CA VAL A 22 -13.01 -16.84 -9.06
C VAL A 22 -12.14 -15.91 -8.19
N ILE A 23 -12.21 -14.58 -8.39
CA ILE A 23 -11.44 -13.59 -7.60
C ILE A 23 -12.21 -13.08 -6.37
N SER A 24 -13.49 -13.43 -6.23
CA SER A 24 -14.33 -13.03 -5.07
C SER A 24 -13.81 -13.55 -3.72
N THR A 25 -12.86 -14.48 -3.73
CA THR A 25 -12.23 -15.05 -2.52
C THR A 25 -11.00 -14.27 -2.04
N VAL A 26 -10.35 -13.48 -2.90
CA VAL A 26 -9.12 -12.74 -2.54
C VAL A 26 -9.47 -11.33 -2.09
N LYS A 27 -9.69 -11.16 -0.80
CA LYS A 27 -9.88 -9.84 -0.20
C LYS A 27 -8.54 -9.09 -0.12
N PRO A 28 -8.48 -7.79 -0.46
CA PRO A 28 -7.31 -6.96 -0.22
C PRO A 28 -6.84 -7.05 1.23
N ASN A 29 -5.53 -7.00 1.44
CA ASN A 29 -4.91 -6.99 2.76
C ASN A 29 -3.60 -6.18 2.74
N GLN A 30 -2.99 -5.97 3.90
CA GLN A 30 -1.74 -5.22 4.04
C GLN A 30 -0.57 -5.82 3.23
N ILE A 31 -0.57 -7.14 3.01
CA ILE A 31 0.49 -7.82 2.25
C ILE A 31 0.40 -7.45 0.76
N ILE A 32 -0.80 -7.45 0.19
CA ILE A 32 -1.03 -7.06 -1.21
C ILE A 32 -0.55 -5.63 -1.44
N TYR A 33 -0.92 -4.71 -0.55
CA TYR A 33 -0.48 -3.31 -0.62
C TYR A 33 1.04 -3.17 -0.51
N GLY A 34 1.67 -3.81 0.47
CA GLY A 34 3.13 -3.75 0.62
C GLY A 34 3.87 -4.35 -0.58
N THR A 35 3.43 -5.51 -1.09
CA THR A 35 4.01 -6.11 -2.30
C THR A 35 3.89 -5.18 -3.51
N PHE A 36 2.74 -4.51 -3.66
CA PHE A 36 2.56 -3.51 -4.71
C PHE A 36 3.55 -2.34 -4.58
N PHE A 37 3.73 -1.80 -3.37
CA PHE A 37 4.69 -0.71 -3.13
C PHE A 37 6.14 -1.15 -3.40
N GLN A 38 6.49 -2.38 -3.03
CA GLN A 38 7.81 -2.95 -3.30
C GLN A 38 8.05 -3.12 -4.81
N ALA A 39 7.06 -3.60 -5.54
CA ALA A 39 7.12 -3.68 -7.01
C ALA A 39 7.30 -2.29 -7.64
N CYS A 40 6.61 -1.27 -7.13
CA CYS A 40 6.78 0.11 -7.58
C CYS A 40 8.24 0.58 -7.40
N GLY A 41 8.81 0.35 -6.21
CA GLY A 41 10.19 0.70 -5.91
C GLY A 41 11.20 -0.02 -6.80
N ASN A 42 11.01 -1.33 -7.00
CA ASN A 42 11.92 -2.14 -7.80
C ASN A 42 11.87 -1.79 -9.30
N LEU A 43 10.69 -1.50 -9.84
CA LEU A 43 10.51 -1.26 -11.27
C LEU A 43 10.78 0.18 -11.70
N MET A 44 10.50 1.15 -10.83
CA MET A 44 10.62 2.58 -11.14
C MET A 44 11.78 3.27 -10.41
N GLY A 45 12.52 2.55 -9.58
CA GLY A 45 13.53 3.09 -8.68
C GLY A 45 12.93 3.67 -7.39
N SER A 46 13.45 3.22 -6.25
CA SER A 46 13.08 3.72 -4.93
C SER A 46 13.32 5.22 -4.84
N GLY A 47 12.33 5.97 -4.34
CA GLY A 47 12.41 7.41 -4.17
C GLY A 47 12.28 8.22 -5.47
N SER A 48 12.13 7.59 -6.64
CA SER A 48 11.84 8.31 -7.88
C SER A 48 10.52 9.07 -7.78
N ARG A 49 10.38 10.15 -8.55
CA ARG A 49 9.19 11.02 -8.51
C ARG A 49 7.94 10.24 -8.93
N GLU A 50 8.08 9.38 -9.94
CA GLU A 50 7.03 8.53 -10.49
C GLU A 50 6.59 7.49 -9.47
N CYS A 51 7.55 6.80 -8.84
CA CYS A 51 7.29 5.83 -7.78
C CYS A 51 6.58 6.48 -6.59
N THR A 52 7.11 7.61 -6.11
CA THR A 52 6.55 8.36 -4.99
C THR A 52 5.11 8.80 -5.27
N LYS A 53 4.82 9.30 -6.48
CA LYS A 53 3.45 9.68 -6.87
C LYS A 53 2.50 8.49 -6.87
N LEU A 54 2.91 7.35 -7.42
CA LEU A 54 2.06 6.16 -7.49
C LEU A 54 1.82 5.56 -6.10
N ILE A 55 2.88 5.39 -5.31
CA ILE A 55 2.78 4.92 -3.93
C ILE A 55 1.87 5.83 -3.13
N LYS A 56 1.96 7.17 -3.28
CA LYS A 56 1.06 8.09 -2.59
C LYS A 56 -0.42 7.80 -2.89
N VAL A 57 -0.79 7.68 -4.17
CA VAL A 57 -2.19 7.44 -4.58
C VAL A 57 -2.71 6.11 -4.02
N VAL A 58 -1.93 5.05 -4.14
CA VAL A 58 -2.35 3.72 -3.68
C VAL A 58 -2.29 3.61 -2.14
N PHE A 59 -1.38 4.33 -1.49
CA PHE A 59 -1.33 4.45 -0.04
C PHE A 59 -2.55 5.18 0.52
N ASP A 60 -3.03 6.24 -0.11
CA ASP A 60 -4.29 6.89 0.29
C ASP A 60 -5.46 5.90 0.25
N ARG A 61 -5.49 5.01 -0.75
CA ARG A 61 -6.48 3.92 -0.82
C ARG A 61 -6.29 2.88 0.29
N CYS A 62 -5.05 2.48 0.57
CA CYS A 62 -4.70 1.61 1.69
C CYS A 62 -5.19 2.17 3.03
N CYS A 63 -5.01 3.47 3.25
CA CYS A 63 -5.51 4.21 4.42
C CYS A 63 -7.04 4.18 4.51
N GLN A 64 -7.72 4.52 3.41
CA GLN A 64 -9.18 4.53 3.34
C GLN A 64 -9.79 3.16 3.58
N GLN A 65 -9.13 2.10 3.12
CA GLN A 65 -9.58 0.73 3.30
C GLN A 65 -9.18 0.14 4.66
N GLY A 66 -8.24 0.74 5.38
CA GLY A 66 -7.90 0.36 6.74
C GLY A 66 -6.87 -0.76 6.86
N TYR A 67 -5.93 -0.84 5.92
CA TYR A 67 -4.90 -1.89 5.83
C TYR A 67 -3.48 -1.39 6.13
N VAL A 68 -3.32 -0.29 6.87
CA VAL A 68 -2.00 0.32 7.15
C VAL A 68 -1.37 -0.25 8.42
N ASP A 69 -0.47 -1.21 8.27
CA ASP A 69 0.27 -1.81 9.38
C ASP A 69 1.76 -1.39 9.38
N ASP A 70 2.54 -1.95 10.30
CA ASP A 70 3.98 -1.67 10.38
C ASP A 70 4.73 -2.13 9.12
N PHE A 71 4.28 -3.20 8.47
CA PHE A 71 4.87 -3.69 7.22
C PHE A 71 4.65 -2.68 6.09
N VAL A 72 3.42 -2.24 5.88
CA VAL A 72 3.09 -1.22 4.89
C VAL A 72 3.90 0.06 5.11
N LEU A 73 3.98 0.55 6.36
CA LEU A 73 4.76 1.75 6.69
C LEU A 73 6.25 1.57 6.40
N LYS A 74 6.81 0.39 6.72
CA LYS A 74 8.20 0.06 6.40
C LYS A 74 8.46 0.13 4.89
N VAL A 75 7.62 -0.52 4.09
CA VAL A 75 7.79 -0.55 2.63
C VAL A 75 7.64 0.86 2.02
N VAL A 76 6.67 1.65 2.51
CA VAL A 76 6.51 3.05 2.08
C VAL A 76 7.72 3.89 2.45
N LYS A 77 8.32 3.67 3.63
CA LYS A 77 9.56 4.36 4.04
C LYS A 77 10.72 4.05 3.09
N GLU A 78 10.85 2.78 2.68
CA GLU A 78 11.92 2.30 1.82
C GLU A 78 11.80 2.83 0.38
N HIS A 79 10.59 2.84 -0.18
CA HIS A 79 10.40 3.15 -1.60
C HIS A 79 9.82 4.54 -1.88
N ALA A 80 9.21 5.20 -0.88
CA ALA A 80 8.66 6.55 -0.97
C ALA A 80 8.88 7.34 0.34
N PRO A 81 10.14 7.61 0.74
CA PRO A 81 10.46 8.24 2.03
C PRO A 81 9.77 9.59 2.24
N LEU A 82 9.51 10.36 1.17
CA LEU A 82 8.77 11.61 1.26
C LEU A 82 7.32 11.42 1.69
N VAL A 83 6.66 10.34 1.23
CA VAL A 83 5.29 9.98 1.65
C VAL A 83 5.32 9.60 3.13
N HIS A 84 6.23 8.70 3.51
CA HIS A 84 6.40 8.29 4.91
C HIS A 84 6.67 9.48 5.85
N ASN A 85 7.60 10.37 5.49
CA ASN A 85 7.97 11.52 6.30
C ASN A 85 6.79 12.49 6.49
N LYS A 86 5.95 12.66 5.46
CA LYS A 86 4.74 13.48 5.57
C LYS A 86 3.75 12.89 6.57
N ILE A 87 3.61 11.57 6.60
CA ILE A 87 2.70 10.86 7.50
C ILE A 87 3.23 10.90 8.94
N CYS A 88 4.49 10.51 9.15
CA CYS A 88 5.08 10.46 10.48
C CYS A 88 5.57 11.84 10.98
N ARG A 89 5.31 12.92 10.24
CA ARG A 89 5.75 14.29 10.56
C ARG A 89 7.25 14.36 10.89
N GLY A 90 8.06 13.68 10.07
CA GLY A 90 9.51 13.59 10.26
C GLY A 90 9.99 12.62 11.35
N ARG A 91 9.09 11.94 12.08
CA ARG A 91 9.48 10.92 13.08
C ARG A 91 9.87 9.60 12.42
N THR A 92 10.71 8.85 13.11
CA THR A 92 11.15 7.50 12.69
C THR A 92 10.06 6.45 12.78
N LYS A 93 9.05 6.65 13.65
CA LYS A 93 7.88 5.81 13.83
C LYS A 93 6.59 6.63 13.76
N CYS A 94 5.58 6.06 13.13
CA CYS A 94 4.22 6.60 13.09
C CYS A 94 3.41 6.03 14.27
N ILE A 95 3.51 6.67 15.44
CA ILE A 95 2.84 6.25 16.68
C ILE A 95 1.37 6.67 16.76
N ASP A 96 1.01 7.78 16.11
CA ASP A 96 -0.32 8.42 16.22
C ASP A 96 -1.09 8.31 14.89
N LEU A 97 -1.26 7.08 14.39
CA LEU A 97 -2.03 6.86 13.16
C LEU A 97 -3.55 6.87 13.43
N PRO A 98 -4.36 7.43 12.52
CA PRO A 98 -5.81 7.37 12.64
C PRO A 98 -6.31 5.92 12.77
N ALA A 99 -7.22 5.67 13.73
CA ALA A 99 -7.72 4.32 14.01
C ALA A 99 -8.36 3.66 12.77
N ASN A 100 -9.02 4.45 11.93
CA ASN A 100 -9.63 3.98 10.69
C ASN A 100 -8.61 3.44 9.67
N TRP A 101 -7.33 3.85 9.74
CA TRP A 101 -6.28 3.33 8.85
C TRP A 101 -5.87 1.90 9.20
N ARG A 102 -6.24 1.41 10.39
CA ARG A 102 -5.87 0.07 10.89
C ARG A 102 -7.06 -0.87 11.08
N ARG A 103 -8.28 -0.43 10.74
CA ARG A 103 -9.53 -1.13 11.11
C ARG A 103 -9.68 -2.55 10.56
N ASN A 104 -8.98 -2.88 9.47
CA ASN A 104 -9.07 -4.19 8.81
C ASN A 104 -7.82 -5.06 8.97
N ILE A 105 -6.93 -4.69 9.91
CA ILE A 105 -5.77 -5.51 10.26
C ILE A 105 -6.22 -6.54 11.29
N GLN A 106 -6.21 -7.81 10.90
CA GLN A 106 -6.35 -8.90 11.84
C GLN A 106 -5.08 -8.95 12.69
N ASN A 107 -5.20 -8.72 13.99
CA ASN A 107 -4.10 -8.84 14.96
C ASN A 107 -3.75 -10.33 15.16
N ASN A 108 -3.19 -10.98 14.13
CA ASN A 108 -2.69 -12.36 14.23
C ASN A 108 -1.28 -12.43 14.81
N ARG A 109 -0.78 -11.33 15.42
CA ARG A 109 0.38 -11.36 16.32
C ARG A 109 -0.03 -11.94 17.67
N THR A 110 -0.53 -13.18 17.69
CA THR A 110 -0.66 -13.97 18.92
C THR A 110 0.74 -14.28 19.45
N LYS A 111 0.98 -13.78 20.68
CA LYS A 111 1.90 -14.27 21.72
C LYS A 111 3.08 -15.13 21.24
N LYS A 112 4.28 -14.53 21.26
CA LYS A 112 5.50 -15.27 21.57
C LYS A 112 5.90 -14.93 23.00
#